data_AF-A0A1X7LB70-F1
#
_entry.id   AF-A0A1X7LB70-F1
#
_cell.length_a   1.000
_cell.length_b   1.000
_cell.length_c   1.000
_cell.angle_alpha   90.00
_cell.angle_beta   90.00
_cell.angle_gamma   90.00
#
_symmetry.space_group_name_H-M   'P 1'
#
loop_
_entity.id
_entity.type
_entity.pdbx_description
1 polymer ?
#
loop_
_entity_poly.entity_id
_entity_poly.type
_entity_poly.pdbx_seq_one_letter_code
_entity_poly.pdbx_strand_id
1 'polypeptide(L)'
;MRKLIASSTLALSMAAASLSLQAETKTAEQAPTIRTMSGAEKTRTLDAKTTALIVIDFQNEYFSGKMPIPDGKKALDNTKRLVSFAHKEGMPVYFVQHLGPANGPLFAKGSRFAEFHKDLQPTKADYVITKETPSSFVGTTLDSQLKAKGIKQLVVTGLMTHMCVSSTARDAVPLGYQVIIPEDATATRDL
;
A
#
# COMPACT_ATOMS: atom_id res chain seq x y z
N MET A 1 -58.86 -8.43 -69.36
CA MET A 1 -58.31 -7.15 -68.88
C MET A 1 -56.98 -7.40 -68.17
N ARG A 2 -55.89 -6.77 -68.67
CA ARG A 2 -54.62 -6.32 -68.03
C ARG A 2 -53.86 -7.27 -67.06
N LYS A 3 -52.71 -7.82 -67.50
CA LYS A 3 -51.28 -7.43 -67.25
C LYS A 3 -50.71 -7.96 -65.90
N LEU A 4 -49.74 -8.89 -65.88
CA LEU A 4 -48.26 -8.75 -65.98
C LEU A 4 -47.59 -8.05 -64.78
N ILE A 5 -46.70 -8.76 -64.05
CA ILE A 5 -45.27 -8.44 -63.75
C ILE A 5 -44.75 -9.20 -62.50
N ALA A 6 -43.50 -9.67 -62.63
CA ALA A 6 -42.66 -10.45 -61.73
C ALA A 6 -42.11 -9.69 -60.49
N SER A 7 -41.55 -10.42 -59.52
CA SER A 7 -40.13 -10.26 -59.13
C SER A 7 -39.72 -11.27 -58.06
N SER A 8 -38.64 -11.99 -58.35
CA SER A 8 -37.85 -12.85 -57.47
C SER A 8 -37.05 -12.04 -56.45
N THR A 9 -36.87 -12.57 -55.24
CA THR A 9 -35.66 -12.25 -54.45
C THR A 9 -35.19 -13.45 -53.65
N LEU A 10 -33.94 -13.80 -53.93
CA LEU A 10 -33.10 -14.83 -53.38
C LEU A 10 -32.68 -14.40 -51.96
N ALA A 11 -32.99 -15.18 -50.92
CA ALA A 11 -32.42 -14.97 -49.59
C ALA A 11 -31.21 -15.90 -49.42
N LEU A 12 -30.03 -15.30 -49.51
CA LEU A 12 -28.72 -15.93 -49.38
C LEU A 12 -28.44 -16.26 -47.90
N SER A 13 -27.97 -17.48 -47.65
CA SER A 13 -27.53 -17.97 -46.35
C SER A 13 -26.32 -17.21 -45.81
N MET A 14 -26.31 -16.87 -44.53
CA MET A 14 -25.07 -16.66 -43.77
C MET A 14 -25.11 -17.48 -42.48
N ALA A 15 -24.42 -18.62 -42.50
CA ALA A 15 -24.01 -19.29 -41.28
C ALA A 15 -22.83 -18.50 -40.68
N ALA A 16 -23.09 -17.79 -39.58
CA ALA A 16 -22.02 -17.20 -38.79
C ALA A 16 -21.36 -18.30 -37.96
N ALA A 17 -20.19 -18.76 -38.38
CA ALA A 17 -19.31 -19.57 -37.54
C ALA A 17 -18.79 -18.69 -36.39
N SER A 18 -19.30 -18.90 -35.19
CA SER A 18 -18.77 -18.28 -33.98
C SER A 18 -17.44 -18.95 -33.62
N LEU A 19 -16.32 -18.34 -34.03
CA LEU A 19 -15.02 -18.63 -33.43
C LEU A 19 -15.04 -18.08 -32.00
N SER A 20 -15.25 -18.95 -31.03
CA SER A 20 -14.95 -18.63 -29.63
C SER A 20 -13.43 -18.58 -29.48
N LEU A 21 -12.84 -17.39 -29.54
CA LEU A 21 -11.50 -17.17 -29.01
C LEU A 21 -11.57 -17.37 -27.50
N GLN A 22 -11.21 -18.56 -27.03
CA GLN A 22 -10.84 -18.75 -25.64
C GLN A 22 -9.50 -18.05 -25.47
N ALA A 23 -9.52 -16.87 -24.83
CA ALA A 23 -8.31 -16.26 -24.33
C ALA A 23 -7.73 -17.20 -23.28
N GLU A 24 -6.66 -17.91 -23.63
CA GLU A 24 -5.82 -18.58 -22.65
C GLU A 24 -5.30 -17.51 -21.69
N THR A 25 -5.82 -17.47 -20.46
CA THR A 25 -5.19 -16.77 -19.35
C THR A 25 -3.89 -17.49 -19.04
N LYS A 26 -2.84 -17.14 -19.77
CA LYS A 26 -1.45 -17.39 -19.38
C LYS A 26 -1.29 -16.75 -18.01
N THR A 27 -1.08 -17.56 -16.98
CA THR A 27 -0.58 -17.06 -15.68
C THR A 27 0.65 -16.24 -16.02
N ALA A 28 0.62 -14.94 -15.76
CA ALA A 28 1.73 -14.06 -16.10
C ALA A 28 2.99 -14.59 -15.43
N GLU A 29 3.89 -15.18 -16.21
CA GLU A 29 5.23 -15.51 -15.77
C GLU A 29 5.86 -14.20 -15.32
N GLN A 30 6.10 -14.06 -14.02
CA GLN A 30 6.51 -12.79 -13.42
C GLN A 30 7.80 -12.32 -14.09
N ALA A 31 7.70 -11.24 -14.86
CA ALA A 31 8.87 -10.61 -15.46
C ALA A 31 9.89 -10.26 -14.35
N PRO A 32 11.20 -10.51 -14.57
CA PRO A 32 12.20 -10.24 -13.56
C PRO A 32 12.20 -8.74 -13.23
N THR A 33 12.14 -8.41 -11.94
CA THR A 33 12.24 -7.00 -11.51
C THR A 33 13.61 -6.42 -11.89
N ILE A 34 13.70 -5.09 -12.07
CA ILE A 34 14.98 -4.40 -12.24
C ILE A 34 15.96 -4.81 -11.13
N ARG A 35 15.48 -4.94 -9.88
CA ARG A 35 16.30 -5.39 -8.74
C ARG A 35 16.92 -6.77 -9.00
N THR A 36 16.11 -7.73 -9.47
CA THR A 36 16.60 -9.07 -9.85
C THR A 36 17.59 -8.99 -11.00
N MET A 37 17.28 -8.19 -12.03
CA MET A 37 18.14 -8.03 -13.22
C MET A 37 19.47 -7.35 -12.91
N SER A 38 19.49 -6.42 -11.95
CA SER A 38 20.69 -5.74 -11.47
C SER A 38 21.50 -6.57 -10.47
N GLY A 39 21.12 -7.83 -10.22
CA GLY A 39 21.86 -8.75 -9.33
C GLY A 39 21.72 -8.44 -7.84
N ALA A 40 20.76 -7.60 -7.44
CA ALA A 40 20.56 -7.31 -6.04
C ALA A 40 20.00 -8.54 -5.32
N GLU A 41 20.63 -8.90 -4.19
CA GLU A 41 20.21 -10.05 -3.42
C GLU A 41 18.80 -9.85 -2.88
N LYS A 42 17.93 -10.85 -3.06
CA LYS A 42 16.63 -10.88 -2.39
C LYS A 42 16.86 -11.01 -0.89
N THR A 43 16.17 -10.19 -0.09
CA THR A 43 16.18 -10.36 1.37
C THR A 43 15.55 -11.71 1.70
N ARG A 44 16.33 -12.64 2.27
CA ARG A 44 15.87 -14.02 2.56
C ARG A 44 15.50 -14.22 4.03
N THR A 45 15.92 -13.31 4.90
CA THR A 45 15.73 -13.42 6.35
C THR A 45 15.43 -12.05 6.95
N LEU A 46 14.56 -12.03 7.96
CA LEU A 46 14.33 -10.87 8.82
C LEU A 46 14.92 -11.19 10.18
N ASP A 47 15.92 -10.41 10.60
CA ASP A 47 16.41 -10.45 11.98
C ASP A 47 15.66 -9.40 12.79
N ALA A 48 14.81 -9.85 13.72
CA ALA A 48 13.97 -8.98 14.54
C ALA A 48 14.77 -7.94 15.33
N LYS A 49 16.04 -8.21 15.68
CA LYS A 49 16.89 -7.27 16.44
C LYS A 49 17.37 -6.09 15.60
N THR A 50 17.46 -6.27 14.28
CA THR A 50 17.98 -5.26 13.35
C THR A 50 16.93 -4.81 12.32
N THR A 51 15.68 -5.23 12.50
CA THR A 51 14.54 -4.88 11.66
C THR A 51 13.54 -4.07 12.47
N ALA A 52 12.92 -3.06 11.88
CA ALA A 52 11.78 -2.37 12.48
C ALA A 52 10.55 -2.46 11.56
N LEU A 53 9.37 -2.56 12.16
CA LEU A 53 8.10 -2.42 11.47
C LEU A 53 7.64 -0.96 11.55
N ILE A 54 7.38 -0.35 10.39
CA ILE A 54 6.86 1.01 10.27
C ILE A 54 5.40 0.93 9.83
N VAL A 55 4.51 1.52 10.62
CA VAL A 55 3.06 1.50 10.46
C VAL A 55 2.58 2.90 10.12
N ILE A 56 2.41 3.19 8.82
CA ILE A 56 2.19 4.55 8.32
C ILE A 56 0.69 4.88 8.20
N ASP A 57 0.26 5.91 8.91
CA ASP A 57 -0.97 6.68 8.68
C ASP A 57 -2.26 5.84 8.59
N PHE A 58 -2.40 4.75 9.34
CA PHE A 58 -3.69 4.09 9.53
C PHE A 58 -4.61 4.95 10.41
N GLN A 59 -5.05 6.10 9.89
CA GLN A 59 -5.85 7.11 10.58
C GLN A 59 -7.26 7.21 9.99
N ASN A 60 -8.21 7.67 10.81
CA ASN A 60 -9.64 7.67 10.46
C ASN A 60 -9.99 8.46 9.18
N GLU A 61 -9.19 9.46 8.79
CA GLU A 61 -9.37 10.21 7.54
C GLU A 61 -9.45 9.31 6.29
N TYR A 62 -8.68 8.21 6.28
CA TYR A 62 -8.65 7.25 5.17
C TYR A 62 -9.77 6.21 5.17
N PHE A 63 -10.65 6.24 6.18
CA PHE A 63 -11.72 5.24 6.33
C PHE A 63 -13.10 5.89 6.40
N SER A 64 -13.27 6.85 7.31
CA SER A 64 -14.53 7.52 7.58
C SER A 64 -14.47 9.04 7.34
N GLY A 65 -13.31 9.54 6.92
CA GLY A 65 -13.10 10.93 6.55
C GLY A 65 -13.25 11.17 5.05
N LYS A 66 -12.56 12.20 4.58
CA LYS A 66 -12.68 12.72 3.21
C LYS A 66 -11.80 11.98 2.19
N MET A 67 -10.92 11.09 2.63
CA MET A 67 -9.99 10.37 1.77
C MET A 67 -10.15 8.86 1.83
N PRO A 68 -11.36 8.29 1.68
CA PRO A 68 -11.55 6.86 1.82
C PRO A 68 -10.68 6.07 0.84
N ILE A 69 -10.04 5.02 1.35
CA ILE A 69 -9.24 4.07 0.57
C ILE A 69 -10.00 2.75 0.51
N PRO A 70 -10.51 2.32 -0.67
CA PRO A 70 -11.35 1.13 -0.78
C PRO A 70 -10.73 -0.12 -0.15
N ASP A 71 -9.45 -0.39 -0.44
CA ASP A 71 -8.72 -1.55 0.10
C ASP A 71 -8.01 -1.27 1.44
N GLY A 72 -8.25 -0.10 2.05
CA GLY A 72 -7.58 0.33 3.27
C GLY A 72 -7.82 -0.62 4.45
N LYS A 73 -9.00 -1.23 4.52
CA LYS A 73 -9.34 -2.20 5.58
C LYS A 73 -8.58 -3.52 5.43
N LYS A 74 -8.38 -4.00 4.20
CA LYS A 74 -7.57 -5.20 3.93
C LYS A 74 -6.11 -4.97 4.33
N ALA A 75 -5.54 -3.82 3.92
CA ALA A 75 -4.20 -3.42 4.32
C ALA A 75 -4.07 -3.31 5.85
N LEU A 76 -5.06 -2.70 6.53
CA LEU A 76 -5.07 -2.59 7.99
C LEU A 76 -5.07 -3.96 8.68
N ASP A 77 -5.92 -4.89 8.22
CA ASP A 77 -6.02 -6.23 8.82
C ASP A 77 -4.73 -7.04 8.64
N ASN A 78 -4.05 -6.89 7.50
CA ASN A 78 -2.74 -7.48 7.28
C ASN A 78 -1.64 -6.82 8.12
N THR A 79 -1.65 -5.49 8.24
CA THR A 79 -0.72 -4.78 9.13
C THR A 79 -0.90 -5.20 10.59
N LYS A 80 -2.14 -5.43 11.06
CA LYS A 80 -2.37 -5.97 12.42
C LYS A 80 -1.68 -7.31 12.66
N ARG A 81 -1.66 -8.18 11.66
CA ARG A 81 -0.95 -9.47 11.74
C ARG A 81 0.56 -9.25 11.83
N LEU A 82 1.09 -8.31 11.04
CA LEU A 82 2.50 -7.93 11.08
C LEU A 82 2.89 -7.29 12.42
N VAL A 83 2.05 -6.43 13.00
CA VAL A 83 2.27 -5.85 14.33
C VAL A 83 2.31 -6.96 15.39
N SER A 84 1.34 -7.88 15.36
CA SER A 84 1.29 -9.01 16.29
C SER A 84 2.53 -9.90 16.19
N PHE A 85 2.97 -10.17 14.96
CA PHE A 85 4.21 -10.90 14.69
C PHE A 85 5.44 -10.15 15.21
N ALA A 86 5.55 -8.86 14.90
CA ALA A 86 6.67 -8.02 15.35
C ALA A 86 6.79 -8.01 16.87
N HIS A 87 5.68 -7.84 17.59
CA HIS A 87 5.66 -7.91 19.06
C HIS A 87 6.12 -9.27 19.58
N LYS A 88 5.63 -10.37 18.99
CA LYS A 88 6.01 -11.72 19.39
C LYS A 88 7.51 -11.98 19.23
N GLU A 89 8.10 -11.47 18.15
CA GLU A 89 9.52 -11.68 17.83
C GLU A 89 10.44 -10.61 18.45
N GLY A 90 9.90 -9.64 19.20
CA GLY A 90 10.67 -8.56 19.82
C GLY A 90 11.19 -7.50 18.82
N MET A 91 10.57 -7.41 17.65
CA MET A 91 10.87 -6.40 16.63
C MET A 91 10.23 -5.06 17.03
N PRO A 92 10.97 -3.94 17.06
CA PRO A 92 10.40 -2.64 17.38
C PRO A 92 9.41 -2.17 16.31
N VAL A 93 8.28 -1.63 16.76
CA VAL A 93 7.19 -1.14 15.92
C VAL A 93 7.03 0.36 16.10
N TYR A 94 7.02 1.09 14.98
CA TYR A 94 6.85 2.54 14.93
C TYR A 94 5.54 2.87 14.23
N PHE A 95 4.58 3.38 14.99
CA PHE A 95 3.36 3.97 14.45
C PHE A 95 3.63 5.41 14.03
N VAL A 96 3.31 5.73 12.79
CA VAL A 96 3.46 7.08 12.25
C VAL A 96 2.08 7.72 12.09
N GLN A 97 1.95 8.92 12.64
CA GLN A 97 0.74 9.74 12.58
C GLN A 97 1.02 11.00 11.77
N HIS A 98 0.27 11.19 10.69
CA HIS A 98 0.28 12.45 9.95
C HIS A 98 -0.64 13.47 10.61
N LEU A 99 -0.13 14.68 10.85
CA LEU A 99 -0.92 15.80 11.37
C LEU A 99 -0.87 16.96 10.39
N GLY A 100 -2.06 17.45 10.03
CA GLY A 100 -2.24 18.75 9.40
C GLY A 100 -2.48 19.85 10.43
N PRO A 101 -2.63 21.11 9.98
CA PRO A 101 -3.00 22.23 10.84
C PRO A 101 -4.29 21.93 11.63
N ALA A 102 -4.41 22.47 12.85
CA ALA A 102 -5.56 22.18 13.73
C ALA A 102 -6.94 22.52 13.13
N ASN A 103 -6.99 23.51 12.24
CA ASN A 103 -8.20 23.90 11.49
C ASN A 103 -8.10 23.52 10.01
N GLY A 104 -7.22 22.58 9.67
CA GLY A 104 -6.98 22.13 8.31
C GLY A 104 -8.12 21.26 7.77
N PRO A 105 -8.23 21.11 6.44
CA PRO A 105 -9.31 20.35 5.83
C PRO A 105 -9.17 18.84 6.00
N LEU A 106 -7.96 18.34 6.29
CA LEU A 106 -7.58 16.94 6.37
C LEU A 106 -6.58 16.74 7.50
N PHE A 107 -6.67 15.60 8.20
CA PHE A 107 -5.75 15.21 9.28
C PHE A 107 -5.58 16.29 10.36
N ALA A 108 -6.63 17.09 10.58
CA ALA A 108 -6.55 18.24 11.46
C ALA A 108 -6.14 17.82 12.88
N LYS A 109 -5.06 18.41 13.40
CA LYS A 109 -4.56 18.10 14.75
C LYS A 109 -5.64 18.30 15.80
N GLY A 110 -5.86 17.27 16.62
CA GLY A 110 -6.92 17.25 17.65
C GLY A 110 -8.29 16.82 17.15
N SER A 111 -8.46 16.59 15.84
CA SER A 111 -9.69 16.01 15.30
C SER A 111 -9.68 14.48 15.36
N ARG A 112 -10.87 13.89 15.46
CA ARG A 112 -11.05 12.43 15.36
C ARG A 112 -10.50 11.82 14.06
N PHE A 113 -10.39 12.62 12.99
CA PHE A 113 -9.90 12.14 11.70
C PHE A 113 -8.37 11.97 11.67
N ALA A 114 -7.66 12.71 12.53
CA ALA A 114 -6.24 12.54 12.75
C ALA A 114 -5.91 11.40 13.73
N GLU A 115 -6.89 10.83 14.44
CA GLU A 115 -6.65 9.69 15.32
C GLU A 115 -6.37 8.42 14.51
N PHE A 116 -5.57 7.53 15.09
CA PHE A 116 -5.39 6.18 14.56
C PHE A 116 -6.74 5.45 14.46
N HIS A 117 -6.86 4.56 13.49
CA HIS A 117 -8.06 3.76 13.31
C HIS A 117 -8.28 2.85 14.53
N LYS A 118 -9.53 2.78 15.02
CA LYS A 118 -9.89 2.04 16.25
C LYS A 118 -9.40 0.59 16.30
N ASP A 119 -9.28 -0.06 15.14
CA ASP A 119 -8.91 -1.47 15.04
C ASP A 119 -7.39 -1.71 15.07
N LEU A 120 -6.57 -0.66 14.96
CA LEU A 120 -5.11 -0.71 14.93
C LEU A 120 -4.54 0.52 15.68
N GLN A 121 -4.36 0.37 16.99
CA GLN A 121 -3.84 1.40 17.88
C GLN A 121 -2.42 1.03 18.35
N PRO A 122 -1.53 2.02 18.55
CA PRO A 122 -0.28 1.79 19.25
C PRO A 122 -0.54 1.37 20.71
N THR A 123 0.28 0.48 21.21
CA THR A 123 0.33 0.02 22.60
C THR A 123 1.49 0.69 23.34
N LYS A 124 1.68 0.38 24.62
CA LYS A 124 2.82 0.87 25.42
C LYS A 124 4.18 0.32 24.94
N ALA A 125 4.19 -0.76 24.16
CA ALA A 125 5.41 -1.34 23.60
C ALA A 125 5.86 -0.63 22.31
N ASP A 126 5.00 0.21 21.74
CA ASP A 126 5.18 0.84 20.44
C ASP A 126 5.75 2.25 20.56
N TYR A 127 6.43 2.68 19.50
CA TYR A 127 6.90 4.05 19.34
C TYR A 127 5.89 4.81 18.49
N VAL A 128 5.63 6.08 18.82
CA VAL A 128 4.78 6.96 18.01
C VAL A 128 5.62 8.09 17.43
N ILE A 129 5.57 8.25 16.11
CA ILE A 129 6.20 9.32 15.37
C ILE A 129 5.11 10.20 14.76
N THR A 130 5.19 11.50 14.98
CA THR A 130 4.33 12.47 14.31
C THR A 130 5.06 13.09 13.14
N LYS A 131 4.37 13.28 12.01
CA LYS A 131 4.91 13.93 10.81
C LYS A 131 3.91 14.92 10.20
N GLU A 132 4.43 15.90 9.47
CA GLU A 132 3.65 16.91 8.74
C GLU A 132 3.89 16.83 7.22
N THR A 133 4.76 15.93 6.77
CA THR A 133 5.09 15.72 5.35
C THR A 133 4.79 14.27 4.92
N PRO A 134 4.84 13.95 3.60
CA PRO A 134 4.67 12.57 3.15
C PRO A 134 5.73 11.61 3.72
N SER A 135 7.00 12.01 3.74
CA SER A 135 8.08 11.20 4.30
C SER A 135 8.02 11.16 5.82
N SER A 136 8.18 9.97 6.39
CA SER A 136 8.20 9.79 7.84
C SER A 136 9.51 10.21 8.50
N PHE A 137 10.53 10.57 7.72
CA PHE A 137 11.83 11.02 8.24
C PHE A 137 11.94 12.54 8.35
N VAL A 138 11.34 13.28 7.42
CA VAL A 138 11.53 14.73 7.31
C VAL A 138 10.88 15.44 8.50
N GLY A 139 11.70 16.14 9.28
CA GLY A 139 11.24 16.88 10.46
C GLY A 139 10.84 15.99 11.63
N THR A 140 11.22 14.72 11.66
CA THR A 140 10.88 13.78 12.73
C THR A 140 12.14 13.22 13.41
N THR A 141 11.94 12.46 14.50
CA THR A 141 13.02 11.74 15.19
C THR A 141 13.13 10.27 14.75
N LEU A 142 12.45 9.87 13.66
CA LEU A 142 12.41 8.46 13.25
C LEU A 142 13.81 7.92 12.96
N ASP A 143 14.62 8.62 12.16
CA ASP A 143 15.97 8.14 11.80
C ASP A 143 16.86 7.99 13.04
N SER A 144 16.93 9.01 13.90
CA SER A 144 17.77 8.95 15.10
C SER A 144 17.35 7.84 16.06
N GLN A 145 16.05 7.59 16.22
CA GLN A 145 15.55 6.47 17.03
C GLN A 145 15.91 5.10 16.43
N LEU A 146 15.78 4.94 15.11
CA LEU A 146 16.14 3.70 14.41
C LEU A 146 17.65 3.43 14.50
N LYS A 147 18.49 4.45 14.28
CA LYS A 147 19.95 4.34 14.41
C LYS A 147 20.37 3.99 15.84
N ALA A 148 19.77 4.62 16.85
CA ALA A 148 20.07 4.32 18.26
C ALA A 148 19.76 2.86 18.64
N LYS A 149 18.84 2.22 17.93
CA LYS A 149 18.51 0.79 18.09
C LYS A 149 19.30 -0.14 17.18
N GLY A 150 20.20 0.38 16.35
CA GLY A 150 20.97 -0.43 15.40
C GLY A 150 20.12 -1.04 14.27
N ILE A 151 19.00 -0.40 13.92
CA ILE A 151 18.12 -0.89 12.86
C ILE A 151 18.78 -0.71 11.49
N LYS A 152 18.69 -1.76 10.67
CA LYS A 152 19.25 -1.85 9.32
C LYS A 152 18.18 -2.11 8.27
N GLN A 153 17.08 -2.72 8.66
CA GLN A 153 15.99 -3.12 7.76
C GLN A 153 14.66 -2.53 8.22
N LEU A 154 13.84 -2.07 7.28
CA LEU A 154 12.51 -1.54 7.55
C LEU A 154 11.47 -2.35 6.78
N VAL A 155 10.49 -2.87 7.49
CA VAL A 155 9.24 -3.36 6.90
C VAL A 155 8.25 -2.19 6.94
N VAL A 156 7.92 -1.63 5.78
CA VAL A 156 7.08 -0.43 5.68
C VAL A 156 5.68 -0.82 5.24
N THR A 157 4.72 -0.55 6.10
CA THR A 157 3.28 -0.77 5.89
C THR A 157 2.54 0.55 6.00
N GLY A 158 1.30 0.62 5.50
CA GLY A 158 0.48 1.81 5.68
C GLY A 158 -0.14 2.39 4.44
N LEU A 159 -0.56 3.65 4.58
CA LEU A 159 -1.36 4.39 3.62
C LEU A 159 -0.71 5.75 3.36
N MET A 160 -0.77 6.34 2.16
CA MET A 160 -1.11 5.72 0.87
C MET A 160 0.14 5.12 0.21
N THR A 161 -0.01 4.02 -0.52
CA THR A 161 1.09 3.35 -1.23
C THR A 161 1.88 4.31 -2.13
N HIS A 162 1.19 5.13 -2.94
CA HIS A 162 1.85 6.04 -3.90
C HIS A 162 2.47 7.29 -3.25
N MET A 163 2.07 7.63 -2.02
CA MET A 163 2.45 8.87 -1.33
C MET A 163 3.30 8.56 -0.09
N CYS A 164 2.73 8.57 1.12
CA CYS A 164 3.49 8.46 2.36
C CYS A 164 4.39 7.21 2.43
N VAL A 165 3.90 6.07 1.96
CA VAL A 165 4.67 4.82 1.91
C VAL A 165 5.82 4.94 0.93
N SER A 166 5.56 5.33 -0.32
CA SER A 166 6.57 5.50 -1.37
C SER A 166 7.63 6.55 -0.98
N SER A 167 7.23 7.71 -0.46
CA SER A 167 8.16 8.76 0.00
C SER A 167 9.05 8.26 1.13
N THR A 168 8.47 7.63 2.15
CA THR A 168 9.25 7.09 3.28
C THR A 168 10.21 6.00 2.81
N ALA A 169 9.77 5.09 1.94
CA ALA A 169 10.62 4.03 1.40
C ALA A 169 11.78 4.58 0.56
N ARG A 170 11.52 5.60 -0.27
CA ARG A 170 12.55 6.24 -1.10
C ARG A 170 13.58 6.98 -0.27
N ASP A 171 13.18 7.64 0.80
CA ASP A 171 14.10 8.34 1.71
C ASP A 171 14.89 7.39 2.62
N ALA A 172 14.32 6.24 2.96
CA ALA A 172 14.99 5.23 3.78
C ALA A 172 16.26 4.65 3.11
N VAL A 173 16.24 4.46 1.80
CA VAL A 173 17.37 3.86 1.05
C VAL A 173 18.66 4.71 1.14
N PRO A 174 18.67 6.01 0.81
CA PRO A 174 19.87 6.85 0.96
C PRO A 174 20.29 7.05 2.43
N LEU A 175 19.38 6.85 3.40
CA LEU A 175 19.71 6.79 4.83
C LEU A 175 20.37 5.46 5.25
N GLY A 176 20.55 4.52 4.31
CA GLY A 176 21.25 3.25 4.51
C GLY A 176 20.38 2.11 5.04
N TYR A 177 19.05 2.23 4.96
CA TYR A 177 18.15 1.13 5.32
C TYR A 177 17.83 0.24 4.12
N GLN A 178 17.73 -1.06 4.36
CA GLN A 178 17.07 -1.98 3.43
C GLN A 178 15.56 -1.90 3.65
N VAL A 179 14.79 -1.81 2.58
CA VAL A 179 13.34 -1.59 2.67
C VAL A 179 12.58 -2.77 2.08
N ILE A 180 11.56 -3.22 2.81
CA ILE A 180 10.58 -4.21 2.38
C ILE A 180 9.20 -3.56 2.50
N ILE A 181 8.40 -3.65 1.44
CA ILE A 181 7.01 -3.18 1.43
C ILE A 181 6.14 -4.39 1.16
N PRO A 182 5.41 -4.92 2.16
CA PRO A 182 4.43 -5.97 1.92
C PRO A 182 3.26 -5.36 1.13
N GLU A 183 3.07 -5.79 -0.12
CA GLU A 183 2.08 -5.20 -1.03
C GLU A 183 0.67 -5.24 -0.47
N ASP A 184 0.34 -6.29 0.29
CA ASP A 184 -0.96 -6.54 0.88
C ASP A 184 -1.18 -5.84 2.23
N ALA A 185 -0.15 -5.17 2.76
CA ALA A 185 -0.19 -4.32 3.95
C ALA A 185 -0.09 -2.82 3.61
N THR A 186 -0.33 -2.49 2.34
CA THR A 186 -0.46 -1.12 1.86
C THR A 186 -1.67 -0.98 0.96
N ALA A 187 -2.22 0.23 0.84
CA ALA A 187 -3.29 0.49 -0.11
C ALA A 187 -3.27 1.96 -0.58
N THR A 188 -3.96 2.20 -1.70
CA THR A 188 -4.14 3.53 -2.28
C THR A 188 -5.56 3.67 -2.85
N ARG A 189 -5.90 4.88 -3.25
CA ARG A 189 -7.13 5.24 -3.97
C ARG A 189 -6.79 5.81 -5.35
N ASP A 190 -7.81 5.93 -6.19
CA ASP A 190 -7.74 6.63 -7.47
C ASP A 190 -7.50 8.14 -7.26
N LEU A 191 -6.81 8.75 -8.22
CA LEU A 191 -6.40 10.16 -8.23
C LEU A 191 -7.27 10.99 -9.16
#